data_AF-A0A661VZG0-F1
#
_entry.id   AF-A0A661VZG0-F1
#
_cell.length_a   1.000
_cell.length_b   1.000
_cell.length_c   1.000
_cell.angle_alpha   90.00
_cell.angle_beta   90.00
_cell.angle_gamma   90.00
#
_symmetry.space_group_name_H-M   'P 1'
#
loop_
_entity.id
_entity.type
_entity.pdbx_description
1 polymer ?
#
loop_
_entity_poly.entity_id
_entity_poly.type
_entity_poly.pdbx_seq_one_letter_code
_entity_poly.pdbx_strand_id
1 'polypeptide(L)'
;MNKSVEPVTHPPARPLTVWILTIWNGISAGLVPFLLTLSMVTLGTSVEGDAPPALAVSASLALALAIMGAAWVAWKGRDWGRKALLGLLTVHYGLFAYRSLQLALGGLVEGQSSLRAYGRVLWSIVWIMLNFFYLLRPDAAAFYRSRMAGAHRRGNGGGRLNADD
;
A
#
# COMPACT_ATOMS: atom_id res chain seq x y z
N MET A 1 48.97 18.46 -4.60
CA MET A 1 47.98 17.51 -5.17
C MET A 1 46.96 17.18 -4.09
N ASN A 2 45.82 17.87 -4.10
CA ASN A 2 44.77 17.68 -3.10
C ASN A 2 43.84 16.59 -3.63
N LYS A 3 43.88 15.37 -3.05
CA LYS A 3 42.91 14.33 -3.39
C LYS A 3 41.57 14.76 -2.82
N SER A 4 40.67 15.24 -3.66
CA SER A 4 39.27 15.41 -3.35
C SER A 4 38.74 14.04 -2.92
N VAL A 5 38.61 13.84 -1.61
CA VAL A 5 37.95 12.68 -1.04
C VAL A 5 36.49 12.79 -1.46
N GLU A 6 36.11 12.06 -2.50
CA GLU A 6 34.71 11.90 -2.86
C GLU A 6 34.00 11.32 -1.64
N PRO A 7 32.95 11.97 -1.10
CA PRO A 7 32.22 11.40 0.00
C PRO A 7 31.63 10.07 -0.47
N VAL A 8 32.06 8.98 0.15
CA VAL A 8 31.46 7.66 -0.04
C VAL A 8 30.05 7.75 0.52
N THR A 9 29.10 8.18 -0.33
CA THR A 9 27.69 8.19 0.01
C THR A 9 27.22 6.74 -0.01
N HIS A 10 27.36 6.06 1.14
CA HIS A 10 26.70 4.79 1.32
C HIS A 10 25.20 4.99 1.08
N PRO A 11 24.56 4.18 0.23
CA PRO A 11 23.13 4.27 0.05
C PRO A 11 22.47 4.10 1.42
N PRO A 12 21.51 4.97 1.78
CA PRO A 12 20.89 4.92 3.10
C PRO A 12 20.38 3.51 3.35
N ALA A 13 20.75 2.97 4.51
CA ALA A 13 20.34 1.63 4.92
C ALA A 13 18.83 1.51 4.82
N ARG A 14 18.35 0.37 4.30
CA ARG A 14 16.92 0.15 4.09
C ARG A 14 16.21 0.22 5.45
N PRO A 15 15.26 1.15 5.67
CA PRO A 15 14.54 1.20 6.93
C PRO A 15 13.67 -0.06 7.03
N LEU A 16 14.07 -1.00 7.89
CA LEU A 16 13.43 -2.30 8.10
C LEU A 16 11.92 -2.14 8.40
N THR A 17 11.55 -1.07 9.10
CA THR A 17 10.16 -0.71 9.39
C THR A 17 9.32 -0.53 8.13
N VAL A 18 9.85 0.08 7.06
CA VAL A 18 9.11 0.30 5.80
C VAL A 18 8.82 -1.01 5.10
N TRP A 19 9.73 -1.98 5.18
CA TRP A 19 9.54 -3.32 4.62
C TRP A 19 8.44 -4.08 5.36
N ILE A 20 8.51 -4.09 6.69
CA ILE A 20 7.49 -4.71 7.53
C ILE A 20 6.12 -4.08 7.22
N LEU A 21 6.07 -2.74 7.15
CA LEU A 21 4.83 -2.03 6.84
C LEU A 21 4.29 -2.41 5.44
N THR A 22 5.15 -2.45 4.43
CA THR A 22 4.75 -2.77 3.05
C THR A 22 4.20 -4.19 2.93
N ILE A 23 4.87 -5.16 3.54
CA ILE A 23 4.43 -6.56 3.57
C ILE A 23 3.11 -6.66 4.34
N TRP A 24 3.03 -6.04 5.52
CA TRP A 24 1.83 -6.04 6.34
C TRP A 24 0.64 -5.41 5.62
N ASN A 25 0.83 -4.31 4.90
CA ASN A 25 -0.21 -3.68 4.10
C ASN A 25 -0.67 -4.59 2.95
N GLY A 26 0.25 -5.24 2.26
CA GLY A 26 -0.06 -6.20 1.21
C GLY A 26 -0.91 -7.37 1.72
N ILE A 27 -0.64 -7.84 2.94
CA ILE A 27 -1.40 -8.92 3.57
C ILE A 27 -2.75 -8.41 4.08
N SER A 28 -2.76 -7.37 4.91
CA SER A 28 -3.95 -6.90 5.63
C SER A 28 -4.97 -6.17 4.74
N ALA A 29 -4.52 -5.37 3.76
CA ALA A 29 -5.40 -4.62 2.86
C ALA A 29 -5.53 -5.25 1.46
N GLY A 30 -4.66 -6.22 1.13
CA GLY A 30 -4.70 -6.96 -0.13
C GLY A 30 -5.19 -8.40 0.06
N LEU A 31 -4.29 -9.27 0.55
CA LEU A 31 -4.52 -10.72 0.60
C LEU A 31 -5.75 -11.10 1.45
N VAL A 32 -5.89 -10.55 2.65
CA VAL A 32 -6.98 -10.89 3.57
C VAL A 32 -8.35 -10.47 2.98
N PRO A 33 -8.55 -9.21 2.52
CA PRO A 33 -9.78 -8.82 1.84
C PRO A 33 -10.07 -9.61 0.57
N PHE A 34 -9.03 -9.98 -0.19
CA PHE A 34 -9.15 -10.83 -1.37
C PHE A 34 -9.71 -12.20 -1.01
N LEU A 35 -9.10 -12.89 -0.03
CA LEU A 35 -9.55 -14.21 0.41
C LEU A 35 -10.94 -14.17 1.03
N LEU A 36 -11.25 -13.15 1.83
CA LEU A 36 -12.59 -12.94 2.39
C LEU A 36 -13.63 -12.78 1.28
N THR A 37 -13.40 -11.86 0.34
CA THR A 37 -14.33 -11.61 -0.78
C THR A 37 -14.48 -12.85 -1.64
N LEU A 38 -13.38 -13.54 -1.96
CA LEU A 38 -13.41 -14.77 -2.74
C LEU A 38 -14.20 -15.87 -2.02
N SER A 39 -13.95 -16.07 -0.71
CA SER A 39 -14.66 -17.06 0.09
C SER A 39 -16.17 -16.80 0.14
N MET A 40 -16.58 -15.53 0.28
CA MET A 40 -17.99 -15.13 0.26
C MET A 40 -18.67 -15.47 -1.06
N VAL A 41 -18.00 -15.18 -2.17
CA VAL A 41 -18.49 -15.52 -3.52
C VAL A 41 -18.59 -17.03 -3.71
N THR A 42 -17.57 -17.79 -3.32
CA THR A 42 -17.56 -19.25 -3.52
C THR A 42 -18.55 -19.98 -2.62
N LEU A 43 -18.79 -19.47 -1.41
CA LEU A 43 -19.70 -20.08 -0.43
C LEU A 43 -21.14 -19.56 -0.56
N GLY A 44 -21.40 -18.59 -1.45
CA GLY A 44 -22.71 -17.97 -1.61
C GLY A 44 -23.22 -17.25 -0.35
N THR A 45 -22.31 -16.86 0.55
CA THR A 45 -22.67 -16.24 1.83
C THR A 45 -22.91 -14.76 1.63
N SER A 46 -24.18 -14.38 1.52
CA SER A 46 -24.60 -12.98 1.52
C SER A 46 -24.66 -12.52 2.96
N VAL A 47 -23.70 -11.70 3.39
CA VAL A 47 -23.83 -10.97 4.65
C VAL A 47 -24.79 -9.82 4.36
N GLU A 48 -25.99 -9.89 4.93
CA GLU A 48 -27.08 -8.91 4.85
C GLU A 48 -27.91 -8.93 3.55
N GLY A 49 -28.85 -9.89 3.46
CA GLY A 49 -30.19 -9.71 2.85
C GLY A 49 -30.31 -9.53 1.34
N ASP A 50 -29.38 -8.85 0.70
CA ASP A 50 -29.27 -8.65 -0.74
C ASP A 50 -27.90 -9.11 -1.20
N ALA A 51 -27.85 -9.88 -2.28
CA ALA A 51 -26.59 -10.25 -2.89
C ALA A 51 -25.83 -8.96 -3.27
N PRO A 52 -24.58 -8.76 -2.82
CA PRO A 52 -23.83 -7.58 -3.18
C PRO A 52 -23.74 -7.50 -4.71
N PRO A 53 -23.98 -6.33 -5.33
CA PRO A 53 -23.98 -6.21 -6.77
C PRO A 53 -22.63 -6.71 -7.30
N ALA A 54 -22.65 -7.49 -8.39
CA ALA A 54 -21.43 -8.10 -8.96
C ALA A 54 -20.32 -7.07 -9.23
N LEU A 55 -20.69 -5.80 -9.46
CA LEU A 55 -19.78 -4.67 -9.57
C LEU A 55 -19.01 -4.37 -8.26
N ALA A 56 -19.65 -4.44 -7.11
CA ALA A 56 -19.00 -4.19 -5.81
C ALA A 56 -18.02 -5.31 -5.44
N VAL A 57 -18.36 -6.56 -5.76
CA VAL A 57 -17.48 -7.71 -5.57
C VAL A 57 -16.25 -7.60 -6.46
N SER A 58 -16.44 -7.39 -7.76
CA SER A 58 -15.34 -7.27 -8.72
C SER A 58 -14.44 -6.06 -8.44
N ALA A 59 -15.01 -4.91 -8.06
CA ALA A 59 -14.24 -3.74 -7.62
C ALA A 59 -13.42 -4.03 -6.36
N SER A 60 -13.96 -4.76 -5.39
CA SER A 60 -13.24 -5.11 -4.16
C SER A 60 -12.07 -6.05 -4.44
N LEU A 61 -12.27 -7.06 -5.29
CA LEU A 61 -11.19 -7.96 -5.73
C LEU A 61 -10.11 -7.23 -6.53
N ALA A 62 -10.51 -6.37 -7.47
CA ALA A 62 -9.57 -5.57 -8.26
C ALA A 62 -8.75 -4.63 -7.38
N LEU A 63 -9.37 -3.98 -6.39
CA LEU A 63 -8.68 -3.13 -5.43
C LEU A 63 -7.66 -3.92 -4.60
N ALA A 64 -8.04 -5.10 -4.11
CA ALA A 64 -7.15 -5.96 -3.35
C ALA A 64 -5.92 -6.41 -4.17
N LEU A 65 -6.13 -6.82 -5.42
CA LEU A 65 -5.05 -7.16 -6.35
C LEU A 65 -4.15 -5.96 -6.65
N ALA A 66 -4.74 -4.77 -6.85
CA ALA A 66 -3.98 -3.55 -7.07
C ALA A 66 -3.09 -3.19 -5.87
N ILE A 67 -3.60 -3.38 -4.64
CA ILE A 67 -2.82 -3.17 -3.39
C ILE A 67 -1.66 -4.16 -3.31
N MET A 68 -1.89 -5.44 -3.60
CA MET A 68 -0.82 -6.46 -3.62
C MET A 68 0.25 -6.12 -4.67
N GLY A 69 -0.17 -5.73 -5.87
CA GLY A 69 0.74 -5.31 -6.95
C GLY A 69 1.55 -4.05 -6.57
N ALA A 70 0.90 -3.04 -6.02
CA ALA A 70 1.56 -1.82 -5.55
C ALA A 70 2.52 -2.10 -4.40
N ALA A 71 2.13 -2.98 -3.46
CA ALA A 71 2.99 -3.43 -2.37
C ALA A 71 4.24 -4.13 -2.91
N TRP A 72 4.11 -5.05 -3.88
CA TRP A 72 5.24 -5.71 -4.53
C TRP A 72 6.19 -4.73 -5.23
N VAL A 73 5.64 -3.72 -5.90
CA VAL A 73 6.43 -2.68 -6.58
C VAL A 73 7.14 -1.77 -5.56
N ALA A 74 6.44 -1.35 -4.51
CA ALA A 74 7.03 -0.61 -3.39
C ALA A 74 8.10 -1.44 -2.69
N TRP A 75 7.90 -2.75 -2.62
CA TRP A 75 8.84 -3.69 -2.04
C TRP A 75 10.16 -3.76 -2.84
N LYS A 76 10.06 -3.75 -4.17
CA LYS A 76 11.21 -3.59 -5.08
C LYS A 76 11.91 -2.24 -4.97
N GLY A 77 11.42 -1.32 -4.16
CA GLY A 77 12.06 -0.02 -3.92
C GLY A 77 11.77 1.01 -5.02
N ARG A 78 10.66 0.89 -5.77
CA ARG A 78 10.28 1.88 -6.79
C ARG A 78 9.39 2.96 -6.17
N ASP A 79 9.73 4.24 -6.38
CA ASP A 79 9.01 5.38 -5.78
C ASP A 79 7.53 5.45 -6.19
N TRP A 80 7.24 5.16 -7.46
CA TRP A 80 5.85 5.16 -7.94
C TRP A 80 5.01 4.08 -7.25
N GLY A 81 5.60 2.94 -6.89
CA GLY A 81 4.91 1.88 -6.14
C GLY A 81 4.51 2.34 -4.75
N ARG A 82 5.39 3.09 -4.07
CA ARG A 82 5.09 3.71 -2.77
C ARG A 82 3.89 4.66 -2.87
N LYS A 83 3.89 5.54 -3.86
CA LYS A 83 2.79 6.51 -4.08
C LYS A 83 1.48 5.79 -4.42
N ALA A 84 1.53 4.81 -5.31
CA ALA A 84 0.39 3.99 -5.67
C ALA A 84 -0.18 3.24 -4.46
N LEU A 85 0.70 2.63 -3.64
CA LEU A 85 0.31 1.93 -2.43
C LEU A 85 -0.39 2.87 -1.44
N LEU A 86 0.16 4.06 -1.19
CA LEU A 86 -0.49 5.07 -0.33
C LEU A 86 -1.88 5.48 -0.85
N GLY A 87 -2.00 5.74 -2.15
CA GLY A 87 -3.28 6.09 -2.76
C GLY A 87 -4.31 4.97 -2.61
N LEU A 88 -3.93 3.74 -2.91
CA LEU A 88 -4.81 2.58 -2.81
C LEU A 88 -5.20 2.26 -1.36
N LEU A 89 -4.27 2.37 -0.40
CA LEU A 89 -4.59 2.21 1.02
C LEU A 89 -5.55 3.29 1.51
N THR A 90 -5.40 4.53 1.04
CA THR A 90 -6.32 5.63 1.38
C THR A 90 -7.73 5.32 0.87
N VAL A 91 -7.86 4.85 -0.37
CA VAL A 91 -9.16 4.43 -0.93
C VAL A 91 -9.74 3.25 -0.15
N HIS A 92 -8.93 2.22 0.14
CA HIS A 92 -9.37 1.02 0.85
C HIS A 92 -9.89 1.33 2.26
N TYR A 93 -9.07 1.99 3.09
CA TYR A 93 -9.44 2.33 4.45
C TYR A 93 -10.49 3.44 4.50
N GLY A 94 -10.51 4.35 3.53
CA GLY A 94 -11.58 5.34 3.38
C GLY A 94 -12.93 4.69 3.10
N LEU A 95 -12.98 3.72 2.19
CA LEU A 95 -14.21 2.96 1.91
C LEU A 95 -14.65 2.12 3.11
N PHE A 96 -13.70 1.52 3.83
CA PHE A 96 -13.98 0.74 5.03
C PHE A 96 -14.52 1.62 6.17
N ALA A 97 -13.94 2.80 6.38
CA ALA A 97 -14.43 3.80 7.32
C ALA A 97 -15.83 4.30 6.92
N TYR A 98 -16.06 4.59 5.65
CA TYR A 98 -17.36 5.03 5.14
C TYR A 98 -18.45 3.99 5.39
N ARG A 99 -18.20 2.71 5.05
CA ARG A 99 -19.14 1.62 5.34
C ARG A 99 -19.40 1.45 6.83
N SER A 100 -18.35 1.51 7.65
CA SER A 100 -18.49 1.42 9.11
C SER A 100 -19.28 2.59 9.69
N LEU A 101 -19.13 3.80 9.13
CA LEU A 101 -19.90 4.97 9.54
C LEU A 101 -21.37 4.87 9.13
N GLN A 102 -21.66 4.39 7.91
CA GLN A 102 -23.04 4.12 7.50
C GLN A 102 -23.73 3.10 8.41
N LEU A 103 -23.03 2.03 8.78
CA LEU A 103 -23.54 1.04 9.74
C LEU A 103 -23.80 1.66 11.13
N ALA A 104 -22.94 2.57 11.58
CA ALA A 104 -23.09 3.24 12.87
C ALA A 104 -24.26 4.25 12.87
N LEU A 105 -24.43 5.02 11.79
CA LEU A 105 -25.43 6.10 11.69
C LEU A 105 -26.80 5.61 11.21
N GLY A 106 -26.84 4.56 10.40
CA GLY A 106 -28.07 4.05 9.78
C GLY A 106 -28.99 3.31 10.73
N GLY A 107 -28.64 3.13 12.00
CA GLY A 107 -29.45 2.41 12.99
C GLY A 107 -29.66 0.92 12.67
N LEU A 108 -29.01 0.40 11.62
CA LEU A 108 -29.14 -0.97 11.09
C LEU A 108 -28.64 -2.06 12.05
N VAL A 109 -28.10 -1.68 13.21
CA VAL A 109 -27.66 -2.63 14.23
C VAL A 109 -28.29 -2.29 15.57
N GLU A 110 -29.41 -2.95 15.85
CA GLU A 110 -30.02 -2.93 17.18
C GLU A 110 -29.08 -3.57 18.22
N GLY A 111 -28.91 -2.91 19.36
CA GLY A 111 -28.46 -3.55 20.60
C GLY A 111 -27.07 -3.21 21.12
N GLN A 112 -25.97 -3.45 20.39
CA GLN A 112 -24.62 -3.40 21.04
C GLN A 112 -23.41 -3.06 20.13
N SER A 113 -23.60 -2.66 18.86
CA SER A 113 -22.49 -2.66 17.89
C SER A 113 -21.92 -1.28 17.52
N SER A 114 -22.61 -0.17 17.81
CA SER A 114 -22.21 1.16 17.31
C SER A 114 -20.81 1.55 17.79
N LEU A 115 -20.44 1.21 19.03
CA LEU A 115 -19.10 1.45 19.55
C LEU A 115 -18.02 0.68 18.75
N ARG A 116 -18.29 -0.55 18.31
CA ARG A 116 -17.38 -1.32 17.46
C ARG A 116 -17.26 -0.70 16.07
N ALA A 117 -18.35 -0.18 15.52
CA ALA A 117 -18.35 0.50 14.23
C ALA A 117 -17.52 1.80 14.29
N TYR A 118 -17.68 2.63 15.32
CA TYR A 118 -16.82 3.80 15.55
C TYR A 118 -15.36 3.42 15.78
N GLY A 119 -15.09 2.34 16.53
CA GLY A 119 -13.75 1.79 16.71
C GLY A 119 -13.08 1.41 15.39
N ARG A 120 -13.82 0.80 14.45
CA ARG A 120 -13.32 0.48 13.09
C ARG A 120 -13.02 1.73 12.27
N VAL A 121 -13.85 2.77 12.37
CA VAL A 121 -13.58 4.07 11.71
C VAL A 121 -12.29 4.67 12.25
N LEU A 122 -12.16 4.79 13.57
CA LEU A 122 -10.97 5.34 14.21
C LEU A 122 -9.72 4.54 13.84
N TRP A 123 -9.81 3.21 13.89
CA TRP A 123 -8.72 2.32 13.51
C TRP A 123 -8.27 2.55 12.06
N SER A 124 -9.21 2.72 11.14
CA SER A 124 -8.91 3.00 9.72
C SER A 124 -8.17 4.31 9.55
N ILE A 125 -8.61 5.37 10.25
CA ILE A 125 -7.95 6.69 10.22
C ILE A 125 -6.52 6.58 10.76
N VAL A 126 -6.36 5.96 11.93
CA VAL A 126 -5.04 5.76 12.55
C VAL A 126 -4.11 5.00 11.61
N TRP A 127 -4.62 3.99 10.91
CA TRP A 127 -3.82 3.18 9.99
C TRP A 127 -3.41 3.92 8.71
N ILE A 128 -4.29 4.77 8.18
CA ILE A 128 -3.93 5.71 7.11
C ILE A 128 -2.82 6.65 7.59
N MET A 129 -3.00 7.27 8.76
CA MET A 129 -2.02 8.23 9.31
C MET A 129 -0.66 7.58 9.56
N LEU A 130 -0.63 6.35 10.11
CA LEU A 130 0.61 5.60 10.31
C LEU A 130 1.32 5.35 8.98
N ASN A 131 0.57 4.92 7.96
CA ASN A 131 1.11 4.69 6.62
C ASN A 131 1.69 5.95 6.00
N PHE A 132 0.97 7.08 6.09
CA PHE A 132 1.47 8.37 5.64
C PHE A 132 2.78 8.73 6.36
N PHE A 133 2.80 8.62 7.69
CA PHE A 133 3.96 9.00 8.49
C PHE A 133 5.21 8.19 8.14
N TYR A 134 5.09 6.85 8.05
CA TYR A 134 6.25 5.99 7.79
C TYR A 134 6.69 5.96 6.32
N LEU A 135 5.75 6.01 5.37
CA LEU A 135 6.11 5.96 3.94
C LEU A 135 6.56 7.33 3.42
N LEU A 136 6.12 8.45 4.00
CA LEU A 136 6.58 9.79 3.63
C LEU A 136 7.80 10.26 4.40
N ARG A 137 8.24 9.53 5.43
CA ARG A 137 9.44 9.86 6.21
C ARG A 137 10.63 10.14 5.27
N PRO A 138 11.41 11.21 5.49
CA PRO A 138 12.48 11.64 4.58
C PRO A 138 13.50 10.53 4.31
N ASP A 139 13.80 9.69 5.29
CA ASP A 139 14.71 8.53 5.17
C ASP A 139 14.17 7.50 4.16
N ALA A 140 12.88 7.19 4.22
CA ALA A 140 12.22 6.30 3.28
C ALA A 140 12.18 6.93 1.88
N ALA A 141 11.79 8.21 1.79
CA ALA A 141 11.76 8.95 0.53
C ALA A 141 13.15 9.05 -0.14
N ALA A 142 14.22 9.19 0.63
CA ALA A 142 15.60 9.22 0.14
C ALA A 142 16.03 7.84 -0.40
N PHE A 143 15.62 6.74 0.24
CA PHE A 143 15.85 5.39 -0.27
C PHE A 143 15.16 5.15 -1.63
N TYR A 144 13.88 5.51 -1.75
CA TYR A 144 13.13 5.32 -3.01
C TYR A 144 13.66 6.19 -4.17
N ARG A 145 14.10 7.42 -3.86
CA ARG A 145 14.69 8.34 -4.86
C ARG A 145 16.11 7.93 -5.29
N SER A 146 16.95 7.48 -4.36
CA SER A 146 18.34 7.09 -4.67
C SER A 146 18.41 5.87 -5.61
N ARG A 147 17.48 4.91 -5.51
CA ARG A 147 17.39 3.79 -6.47
C ARG A 147 16.99 4.22 -7.88
N MET A 148 16.14 5.23 -8.04
CA MET A 148 15.82 5.79 -9.36
C MET A 148 17.04 6.48 -9.98
N ALA A 149 17.78 7.26 -9.19
CA ALA A 149 19.00 7.93 -9.68
C ALA A 149 20.10 6.95 -10.10
N GLY A 150 20.28 5.85 -9.35
CA GLY A 150 21.25 4.79 -9.69
C GLY A 150 20.89 4.01 -10.95
N ALA A 151 19.60 3.81 -11.24
CA ALA A 151 19.14 3.14 -12.47
C ALA A 151 19.43 3.98 -13.72
N HIS A 152 19.24 5.32 -13.65
CA HIS A 152 19.58 6.22 -14.76
C HIS A 152 21.08 6.27 -15.06
N ARG A 153 21.95 6.23 -14.03
CA ARG A 153 23.40 6.18 -14.25
C ARG A 153 23.88 4.89 -14.90
N ARG A 154 23.25 3.73 -14.62
CA ARG A 154 23.61 2.46 -15.26
C ARG A 154 23.12 2.35 -16.71
N GLY A 155 22.01 3.01 -17.04
CA GLY A 155 21.53 3.07 -18.43
C GLY A 155 22.39 3.93 -19.35
N ASN A 156 23.08 4.95 -18.81
CA ASN A 156 23.88 5.88 -19.61
C ASN A 156 25.38 5.50 -19.73
N GLY A 157 25.80 4.41 -19.08
CA GLY A 157 27.19 3.94 -19.07
C GLY A 157 27.50 2.78 -20.01
N GLY A 158 26.51 2.25 -20.75
CA GLY A 158 26.64 1.05 -21.58
C GLY A 158 26.99 1.27 -23.05
N GLY A 159 27.35 2.49 -23.46
CA GLY A 159 27.49 2.88 -24.88
C GLY A 159 28.88 3.35 -25.30
N ARG A 160 29.96 2.87 -24.67
CA ARG A 160 31.34 3.09 -25.17
C ARG A 160 32.16 1.82 -25.03
N LEU A 161 31.93 0.87 -25.92
CA LEU A 161 32.90 -0.18 -26.22
C LEU A 161 33.16 -0.17 -27.73
N ASN A 162 34.38 0.26 -28.04
CA ASN A 162 35.23 -0.06 -29.19
C ASN A 162 34.68 0.24 -30.59
N ALA A 163 34.98 1.44 -31.06
CA ALA A 163 35.35 1.66 -32.45
C ALA A 163 36.82 2.08 -32.41
N ASP A 164 37.72 1.11 -32.44
CA ASP A 164 39.15 1.21 -32.77
C ASP A 164 39.70 -0.22 -32.74
N ASP A 165 39.58 -0.91 -33.89
CA ASP A 165 40.46 -1.98 -34.39
C ASP A 165 40.07 -2.31 -35.84
#